data_AF-A0A2D6F2T6-F1
#
_entry.id   AF-A0A2D6F2T6-F1
#
_cell.length_a   1.000
_cell.length_b   1.000
_cell.length_c   1.000
_cell.angle_alpha   90.00
_cell.angle_beta   90.00
_cell.angle_gamma   90.00
#
_symmetry.space_group_name_H-M   'P 1'
#
loop_
_entity.id
_entity.type
_entity.pdbx_description
1 polymer ?
#
loop_
_entity_poly.entity_id
_entity_poly.type
_entity_poly.pdbx_seq_one_letter_code
_entity_poly.pdbx_strand_id
1 'polypeptide(L)'
;MVNIINDCQSNNEDVYDKAVILCQGLIRSHPFASGNRRTAFITTRDFLILNKTRFGVKSDPKQARVMLGIREGYYEDKEIKEWLKHGEIRTFKRS
;
A
#
# COMPACT_ATOMS: atom_id res chain seq x y z
N MET A 1 9.51 11.60 -5.80
CA MET A 1 8.43 11.87 -4.83
C MET A 1 7.33 12.72 -5.46
N VAL A 2 7.65 13.79 -6.18
CA VAL A 2 6.67 14.66 -6.89
C VAL A 2 5.82 13.91 -7.93
N ASN A 3 6.38 12.95 -8.67
CA ASN A 3 5.62 12.22 -9.71
C ASN A 3 4.49 11.34 -9.14
N ILE A 4 4.66 10.74 -7.95
CA ILE A 4 3.65 9.86 -7.33
C ILE A 4 2.37 10.62 -6.99
N ILE A 5 2.50 11.89 -6.58
CA ILE A 5 1.37 12.75 -6.23
C ILE A 5 0.60 13.14 -7.49
N ASN A 6 1.30 13.42 -8.60
CA ASN A 6 0.68 13.77 -9.87
C ASN A 6 -0.07 12.59 -10.51
N ASP A 7 0.47 11.37 -10.41
CA ASP A 7 -0.20 10.15 -10.89
C ASP A 7 -1.50 9.88 -10.11
N CYS A 8 -1.49 10.13 -8.79
CA CYS A 8 -2.66 10.02 -7.92
C CYS A 8 -3.77 11.03 -8.25
N GLN A 9 -3.41 12.23 -8.73
CA GLN A 9 -4.38 13.28 -9.06
C GLN A 9 -5.01 13.12 -10.46
N SER A 10 -4.29 12.49 -11.40
CA SER A 10 -4.68 12.46 -12.82
C SER A 10 -5.61 11.31 -13.20
N ASN A 11 -5.67 10.24 -12.41
CA ASN A 11 -6.51 9.08 -12.69
C ASN A 11 -7.91 9.22 -12.07
N ASN A 12 -8.93 9.03 -12.91
CA ASN A 12 -10.35 8.93 -12.57
C ASN A 12 -10.69 7.56 -11.92
N GLU A 13 -9.72 6.99 -11.20
CA GLU A 13 -9.77 5.66 -10.60
C GLU A 13 -10.26 5.71 -9.14
N ASP A 14 -10.77 4.59 -8.64
CA ASP A 14 -11.30 4.44 -7.28
C ASP A 14 -10.22 4.84 -6.26
N VAL A 15 -10.61 5.38 -5.11
CA VAL A 15 -9.71 5.86 -4.04
C VAL A 15 -8.70 4.78 -3.63
N TYR A 16 -9.08 3.51 -3.75
CA TYR A 16 -8.17 2.40 -3.48
C TYR A 16 -7.08 2.21 -4.55
N ASP A 17 -7.32 2.51 -5.83
CA ASP A 17 -6.28 2.45 -6.87
C ASP A 17 -5.17 3.47 -6.56
N LYS A 18 -5.58 4.69 -6.16
CA LYS A 18 -4.68 5.73 -5.68
C LYS A 18 -3.90 5.30 -4.44
N ALA A 19 -4.56 4.58 -3.52
CA ALA A 19 -3.92 4.04 -2.33
C ALA A 19 -2.90 2.93 -2.66
N VAL A 20 -3.14 2.12 -3.69
CA VAL A 20 -2.17 1.12 -4.18
C VAL A 20 -0.90 1.81 -4.69
N ILE A 21 -1.06 2.81 -5.57
CA ILE A 21 0.06 3.59 -6.13
C ILE A 21 0.87 4.25 -5.00
N LEU A 22 0.19 4.88 -4.04
CA LEU A 22 0.82 5.50 -2.88
C LEU A 22 1.60 4.47 -2.05
N CYS A 23 0.98 3.33 -1.73
CA CYS A 23 1.58 2.28 -0.91
C CYS A 23 2.84 1.71 -1.56
N GLN A 24 2.74 1.29 -2.83
CA GLN A 24 3.87 0.75 -3.58
C GLN A 24 4.98 1.79 -3.74
N GLY A 25 4.62 3.04 -4.06
CA GLY A 25 5.57 4.13 -4.21
C GLY A 25 6.37 4.39 -2.94
N LEU A 26 5.73 4.44 -1.77
CA LEU A 26 6.39 4.62 -0.49
C LEU A 26 7.25 3.42 -0.07
N ILE A 27 6.81 2.19 -0.37
CA ILE A 27 7.58 0.98 -0.09
C ILE A 27 8.86 0.91 -0.93
N ARG A 28 8.77 1.27 -2.22
CA ARG A 28 9.87 1.13 -3.19
C ARG A 28 10.85 2.29 -3.18
N SER A 29 10.40 3.51 -2.88
CA SER A 29 11.25 4.71 -2.96
C SER A 29 12.30 4.85 -1.84
N HIS A 30 12.27 3.99 -0.82
CA HIS A 30 13.20 4.03 0.33
C HIS A 30 13.48 5.45 0.88
N PRO A 31 12.47 6.30 1.11
CA PRO A 31 12.71 7.72 1.35
C PRO A 31 13.28 8.04 2.74
N PHE A 32 13.21 7.09 3.69
CA PHE A 32 13.73 7.23 5.05
C PHE A 32 14.89 6.27 5.32
N ALA A 33 15.83 6.71 6.18
CA ALA A 33 16.96 5.90 6.63
C ALA A 33 16.53 4.57 7.30
N SER A 34 15.36 4.55 7.94
CA SER A 34 14.70 3.32 8.42
C SER A 34 13.19 3.55 8.57
N GLY A 35 12.41 2.47 8.76
CA GLY A 35 10.97 2.61 9.04
C GLY A 35 10.03 2.76 7.83
N ASN A 36 10.57 2.81 6.60
CA ASN A 36 9.81 2.97 5.34
C ASN A 36 8.51 2.16 5.27
N ARG A 37 8.54 0.87 5.67
CA ARG A 37 7.35 0.00 5.64
C ARG A 37 6.26 0.41 6.64
N ARG A 38 6.65 0.86 7.83
CA ARG A 38 5.69 1.34 8.84
C ARG A 38 5.08 2.66 8.39
N THR A 39 5.89 3.56 7.85
CA THR A 39 5.42 4.83 7.30
C THR A 39 4.47 4.59 6.13
N ALA A 40 4.84 3.76 5.15
CA ALA A 40 3.98 3.44 4.01
C ALA A 40 2.61 2.88 4.46
N PHE A 41 2.61 1.98 5.45
CA PHE A 41 1.38 1.41 6.00
C PHE A 41 0.49 2.46 6.67
N ILE A 42 1.06 3.28 7.55
CA ILE A 42 0.34 4.33 8.28
C ILE A 42 -0.17 5.40 7.32
N THR A 43 0.68 5.89 6.41
CA THR A 43 0.29 6.89 5.40
C THR A 43 -0.81 6.39 4.48
N THR A 44 -0.76 5.12 4.05
CA THR A 44 -1.81 4.54 3.19
C THR A 44 -3.15 4.41 3.95
N ARG A 45 -3.10 3.97 5.21
CA ARG A 45 -4.28 3.94 6.09
C ARG A 45 -4.88 5.33 6.23
N ASP A 46 -4.06 6.32 6.58
CA ASP A 46 -4.52 7.69 6.83
C ASP A 46 -5.06 8.33 5.55
N PHE A 47 -4.45 8.07 4.40
CA PHE A 47 -4.96 8.47 3.08
C PHE A 47 -6.38 7.94 2.84
N LEU A 48 -6.63 6.65 3.08
CA LEU A 48 -7.95 6.04 2.90
C LEU A 48 -8.99 6.65 3.84
N ILE A 49 -8.63 6.85 5.12
CA ILE A 49 -9.51 7.47 6.13
C ILE A 49 -9.87 8.90 5.73
N LEU A 50 -8.88 9.71 5.30
CA LEU A 50 -9.10 11.10 4.86
C LEU A 50 -10.00 11.18 3.62
N ASN A 51 -9.96 10.17 2.75
CA ASN A 51 -10.86 10.05 1.60
C ASN A 51 -12.21 9.39 1.94
N LYS A 52 -12.57 9.27 3.24
CA LYS A 52 -13.84 8.68 3.72
C LYS A 52 -14.05 7.23 3.32
N THR A 53 -12.97 6.48 3.15
CA THR A 53 -13.00 5.04 2.85
C THR A 53 -12.48 4.21 4.02
N ARG A 54 -12.78 2.91 4.02
CA ARG A 54 -12.36 1.99 5.08
C ARG A 54 -10.98 1.42 4.77
N PHE A 55 -10.16 1.29 5.81
CA PHE A 55 -8.96 0.46 5.77
C PHE A 55 -9.27 -0.90 6.39
N GLY A 56 -9.26 -1.96 5.59
CA GLY A 56 -9.63 -3.32 6.01
C GLY A 56 -8.52 -4.08 6.72
N VAL A 57 -7.27 -3.63 6.61
CA VAL A 57 -6.12 -4.34 7.17
C VAL A 57 -6.07 -4.17 8.68
N LYS A 58 -6.12 -5.29 9.41
CA LYS A 58 -5.91 -5.32 10.85
C LYS A 58 -4.42 -5.20 11.19
N SER A 59 -4.14 -4.60 12.35
CA SER A 59 -2.79 -4.60 12.91
C SER A 59 -2.39 -6.03 13.29
N ASP A 60 -1.60 -6.68 12.44
CA ASP A 60 -1.09 -8.05 12.63
C ASP A 60 0.39 -8.09 12.20
N PRO A 61 1.31 -8.71 12.98
CA PRO A 61 2.70 -8.91 12.57
C PRO A 61 2.88 -9.54 11.17
N LYS A 62 1.91 -10.33 10.68
CA LYS A 62 1.89 -10.90 9.33
C LYS A 62 1.90 -9.84 8.23
N GLN A 63 1.41 -8.63 8.49
CA GLN A 63 1.43 -7.55 7.51
C GLN A 63 2.86 -7.16 7.12
N ALA A 64 3.84 -7.38 8.01
CA ALA A 64 5.25 -7.17 7.65
C ALA A 64 5.72 -8.05 6.48
N ARG A 65 5.18 -9.28 6.36
CA ARG A 65 5.46 -10.18 5.23
C ARG A 65 4.73 -9.74 3.97
N VAL A 66 3.49 -9.26 4.08
CA VAL A 66 2.77 -8.68 2.93
C VAL A 66 3.52 -7.48 2.36
N MET A 67 3.96 -6.56 3.22
CA MET A 67 4.75 -5.38 2.82
C MET A 67 6.09 -5.76 2.17
N LEU A 68 6.68 -6.91 2.55
CA LEU A 68 7.86 -7.44 1.86
C LEU A 68 7.50 -7.96 0.46
N GLY A 69 6.43 -8.74 0.33
CA GLY A 69 5.96 -9.19 -0.99
C GLY A 69 5.62 -8.05 -1.94
N ILE A 70 5.00 -6.97 -1.44
CA ILE A 70 4.73 -5.77 -2.27
C ILE A 70 6.04 -5.14 -2.77
N ARG A 71 7.06 -5.05 -1.91
CA ARG A 71 8.38 -4.54 -2.27
C ARG A 71 9.03 -5.38 -3.37
N GLU A 72 8.91 -6.70 -3.28
CA GLU A 72 9.49 -7.65 -4.24
C GLU A 72 8.65 -7.79 -5.51
N GLY A 73 7.54 -7.07 -5.64
CA GLY A 73 6.65 -7.15 -6.81
C GLY A 73 5.90 -8.48 -6.90
N TYR A 74 5.75 -9.19 -5.78
CA TYR A 74 5.10 -10.50 -5.71
C TYR A 74 3.58 -10.42 -5.97
N TYR A 75 2.95 -9.30 -5.62
CA TYR A 75 1.50 -9.09 -5.71
C TYR A 75 1.14 -8.16 -6.87
N GLU A 76 0.04 -8.46 -7.55
CA GLU A 76 -0.57 -7.56 -8.53
C GLU A 76 -1.31 -6.41 -7.83
N ASP A 77 -1.51 -5.30 -8.54
CA ASP A 77 -2.18 -4.11 -8.00
C ASP A 77 -3.60 -4.42 -7.50
N LYS A 78 -4.32 -5.30 -8.21
CA LYS A 78 -5.64 -5.78 -7.79
C LYS A 78 -5.59 -6.52 -6.46
N GLU A 79 -4.57 -7.33 -6.22
CA GLU A 79 -4.41 -8.06 -4.95
C GLU A 79 -4.11 -7.11 -3.80
N ILE A 80 -3.30 -6.08 -4.04
CA ILE A 80 -3.00 -5.04 -3.05
C ILE A 80 -4.27 -4.23 -2.77
N LYS A 81 -5.07 -3.90 -3.78
CA LYS A 81 -6.36 -3.22 -3.63
C LYS A 81 -7.32 -4.00 -2.74
N GLU A 82 -7.51 -5.29 -3.01
CA GLU A 82 -8.38 -6.16 -2.19
C GLU A 82 -7.85 -6.31 -0.75
N TRP A 83 -6.52 -6.40 -0.60
CA TRP A 83 -5.89 -6.39 0.72
C TRP A 83 -6.19 -5.09 1.49
N LEU A 84 -6.08 -3.92 0.86
CA LEU A 84 -6.42 -2.65 1.50
C LEU A 84 -7.90 -2.57 1.88
N LYS A 85 -8.80 -3.12 1.05
CA LYS A 85 -10.27 -3.12 1.28
C LYS A 85 -10.70 -4.08 2.39
N HIS A 86 -10.18 -5.31 2.36
CA HIS A 86 -10.72 -6.43 3.13
C HIS A 86 -9.73 -7.01 4.14
N GLY A 87 -8.44 -6.69 4.02
CA GLY A 87 -7.39 -7.21 4.88
C GLY A 87 -6.91 -8.61 4.49
N GLU A 88 -7.38 -9.15 3.36
CA GLU A 88 -7.09 -10.50 2.89
C GLU A 88 -6.18 -10.46 1.66
N ILE A 89 -5.14 -11.29 1.68
CA ILE A 89 -4.21 -11.46 0.57
C ILE A 89 -3.53 -12.82 0.66
N ARG A 90 -3.10 -13.39 -0.47
CA ARG A 90 -2.37 -14.66 -0.44
C ARG A 90 -1.04 -14.54 0.31
N THR A 91 -0.65 -15.62 0.97
CA THR A 91 0.59 -15.67 1.76
C THR A 91 1.81 -15.45 0.87
N PHE A 92 2.65 -14.48 1.24
CA PHE A 92 3.94 -14.28 0.61
C PHE A 92 4.86 -15.50 0.85
N LYS A 93 5.34 -16.11 -0.23
CA LYS A 93 6.33 -17.20 -0.21
C LYS A 93 7.60 -16.68 -0.88
N ARG A 94 8.69 -16.64 -0.11
CA ARG A 94 10.01 -16.29 -0.64
C ARG A 94 10.58 -17.52 -1.33
N SER A 95 10.84 -17.41 -2.62
CA SER A 95 11.58 -18.40 -3.41
C SER A 95 13.06 -18.37 -3.08
#